data_AF-A0A2P9GHL0-F1
#
_entry.id   AF-A0A2P9GHL0-F1
#
_cell.length_a   1.000
_cell.length_b   1.000
_cell.length_c   1.000
_cell.angle_alpha   90.00
_cell.angle_beta   90.00
_cell.angle_gamma   90.00
#
_symmetry.space_group_name_H-M   'P 1'
#
loop_
_entity.id
_entity.type
_entity.pdbx_description
1 polymer ?
#
loop_
_entity_poly.entity_id
_entity_poly.type
_entity_poly.pdbx_seq_one_letter_code
_entity_poly.pdbx_strand_id
1 'polypeptide(L)'
;MFAFGIIFLHININVIIIFGGNKPICRNAKYPTWEKSIYDIVVALSCKNVEHTLNFYKLVKDQTSIDEMKNCIYAFIKYYDTLKIDLFNEHKTIFTEKMKNTQCFDI
;
A
#
# COMPACT_ATOMS: atom_id res chain seq x y z
N MET A 1 4.82 15.91 -1.95
CA MET A 1 4.04 15.72 -3.19
C MET A 1 4.70 14.77 -4.20
N PHE A 2 6.04 14.72 -4.32
CA PHE A 2 6.74 13.83 -5.27
C PHE A 2 6.70 12.32 -4.92
N ALA A 3 6.72 11.94 -3.65
CA ALA A 3 6.70 10.52 -3.23
C ALA A 3 5.37 9.80 -3.55
N PHE A 4 4.25 10.52 -3.55
CA PHE A 4 2.93 10.00 -3.94
C PHE A 4 2.92 9.55 -5.40
N GLY A 5 3.54 10.32 -6.31
CA GLY A 5 3.57 10.03 -7.74
C GLY A 5 4.31 8.75 -8.10
N ILE A 6 5.45 8.47 -7.45
CA ILE A 6 6.28 7.29 -7.74
C ILE A 6 5.61 6.00 -7.23
N ILE A 7 5.02 6.04 -6.03
CA ILE A 7 4.25 4.90 -5.48
C ILE A 7 3.03 4.62 -6.36
N PHE A 8 2.33 5.67 -6.80
CA PHE A 8 1.18 5.56 -7.70
C PHE A 8 1.54 4.98 -9.07
N LEU A 9 2.70 5.32 -9.63
CA LEU A 9 3.17 4.81 -10.92
C LEU A 9 3.59 3.32 -10.85
N HIS A 10 4.37 2.95 -9.82
CA HIS A 10 4.85 1.57 -9.65
C HIS A 10 3.69 0.59 -9.35
N ILE A 11 2.68 1.06 -8.61
CA ILE A 11 1.46 0.31 -8.36
C ILE A 11 0.62 0.22 -9.65
N ASN A 12 0.48 1.30 -10.43
CA ASN A 12 -0.24 1.26 -11.71
C ASN A 12 0.34 0.30 -12.76
N ILE A 13 1.66 0.16 -12.84
CA ILE A 13 2.29 -0.82 -13.75
C ILE A 13 1.91 -2.26 -13.33
N ASN A 14 1.97 -2.56 -12.03
CA ASN A 14 1.58 -3.88 -11.51
C ASN A 14 0.08 -4.18 -11.71
N VAL A 15 -0.75 -3.15 -11.64
CA VAL A 15 -2.19 -3.20 -11.95
C VAL A 15 -2.42 -3.65 -13.38
N ILE A 16 -1.81 -2.98 -14.35
CA ILE A 16 -1.96 -3.34 -15.78
C ILE A 16 -1.59 -4.82 -16.03
N ILE A 17 -0.54 -5.33 -15.38
CA ILE A 17 -0.08 -6.72 -15.49
C ILE A 17 -1.06 -7.70 -14.83
N ILE A 18 -1.60 -7.38 -13.65
CA ILE A 18 -2.59 -8.23 -12.95
C ILE A 18 -3.94 -8.25 -13.69
N PHE A 19 -4.27 -7.20 -14.44
CA PHE A 19 -5.57 -6.99 -15.06
C PHE A 19 -5.70 -7.41 -16.52
N GLY A 20 -4.64 -7.88 -17.17
CA GLY A 20 -4.61 -8.29 -18.59
C GLY A 20 -5.39 -9.55 -18.98
N GLY A 21 -6.19 -10.13 -18.08
CA GLY A 21 -7.05 -11.29 -18.37
C GLY A 21 -8.44 -10.92 -18.91
N ASN A 22 -8.82 -11.52 -20.05
CA ASN A 22 -10.11 -11.37 -20.74
C ASN A 22 -11.32 -11.99 -20.00
N LYS A 23 -11.57 -11.64 -18.74
CA LYS A 23 -12.88 -11.94 -18.10
C LYS A 23 -13.84 -10.76 -18.28
N PRO A 24 -15.11 -11.01 -18.67
CA PRO A 24 -16.13 -9.97 -18.76
C PRO A 24 -16.50 -9.56 -17.33
N ILE A 25 -15.76 -8.62 -16.79
CA ILE A 25 -16.08 -7.94 -15.54
C ILE A 25 -16.60 -6.57 -15.96
N CYS A 26 -17.67 -6.08 -15.32
CA CYS A 26 -18.20 -4.73 -15.57
C CYS A 26 -17.07 -3.70 -15.37
N ARG A 27 -16.50 -3.24 -16.49
CA ARG A 27 -15.33 -2.35 -16.55
C ARG A 27 -15.51 -1.11 -15.65
N ASN A 28 -16.75 -0.65 -15.50
CA ASN A 28 -17.14 0.56 -14.76
C ASN A 28 -17.06 0.42 -13.23
N ALA A 29 -17.17 -0.78 -12.66
CA ALA A 29 -17.06 -1.00 -11.20
C ALA A 29 -15.64 -1.41 -10.77
N LYS A 30 -14.85 -1.93 -11.70
CA LYS A 30 -13.52 -2.53 -11.47
C LYS A 30 -12.46 -1.49 -11.12
N TYR A 31 -12.30 -0.44 -11.95
CA TYR A 31 -11.28 0.58 -11.75
C TYR A 31 -11.50 1.42 -10.46
N PRO A 32 -12.71 1.92 -10.15
CA PRO A 32 -12.92 2.71 -8.94
C PRO A 32 -12.68 1.91 -7.65
N THR A 33 -13.05 0.62 -7.65
CA THR A 33 -12.84 -0.25 -6.49
C THR A 33 -11.35 -0.49 -6.22
N TRP A 34 -10.57 -0.65 -7.29
CA TRP A 34 -9.13 -0.81 -7.16
C TRP A 34 -8.44 0.49 -6.75
N GLU A 35 -8.81 1.63 -7.36
CA GLU A 35 -8.28 2.94 -7.01
C GLU A 35 -8.51 3.26 -5.52
N LYS A 36 -9.71 2.97 -5.01
CA LYS A 36 -10.01 3.09 -3.58
C LYS A 36 -9.10 2.21 -2.72
N SER A 37 -8.88 0.97 -3.13
CA SER A 37 -7.99 0.05 -2.41
C SER A 37 -6.55 0.56 -2.36
N ILE A 38 -6.06 1.15 -3.46
CA ILE A 38 -4.73 1.78 -3.47
C ILE A 38 -4.67 3.01 -2.57
N TYR A 39 -5.71 3.84 -2.60
CA TYR A 39 -5.80 4.98 -1.70
C TYR A 39 -5.70 4.56 -0.23
N ASP A 40 -6.46 3.54 0.17
CA ASP A 40 -6.47 3.01 1.53
C ASP A 40 -5.07 2.50 1.95
N ILE A 41 -4.35 1.78 1.07
CA ILE A 41 -2.97 1.34 1.30
C ILE A 41 -2.04 2.53 1.53
N VAL A 42 -2.13 3.54 0.66
CA VAL A 42 -1.27 4.72 0.73
C VAL A 42 -1.52 5.52 2.01
N VAL A 43 -2.78 5.63 2.44
CA VAL A 43 -3.14 6.25 3.72
C VAL A 43 -2.54 5.46 4.89
N ALA A 44 -2.70 4.13 4.92
CA ALA A 44 -2.16 3.29 6.00
C ALA A 44 -0.63 3.42 6.14
N LEU A 45 0.09 3.39 5.01
CA LEU A 45 1.54 3.60 4.98
C LEU A 45 1.93 5.00 5.47
N SER A 46 1.17 6.03 5.08
CA SER A 46 1.41 7.41 5.51
C SER A 46 1.23 7.58 7.02
N CYS A 47 0.20 6.97 7.61
CA CYS A 47 -0.01 6.96 9.05
C CYS A 47 1.18 6.34 9.79
N LYS A 48 1.72 5.22 9.29
CA LYS A 48 2.89 4.56 9.88
C LYS A 48 4.17 5.39 9.78
N ASN A 49 4.35 6.13 8.68
CA ASN A 49 5.45 7.08 8.57
C ASN A 49 5.35 8.18 9.64
N VAL A 50 4.17 8.78 9.83
CA VAL A 50 3.98 9.83 10.85
C VAL A 50 4.26 9.30 12.26
N GLU A 51 3.73 8.13 12.59
CA GLU A 51 3.97 7.47 13.89
C GLU A 51 5.46 7.23 14.13
N HIS A 52 6.17 6.70 13.14
CA HIS A 52 7.60 6.46 13.24
C HIS A 52 8.42 7.75 13.35
N THR A 53 8.10 8.78 12.56
CA THR A 53 8.76 10.08 12.66
C THR A 53 8.60 10.69 14.05
N LEU A 54 7.42 10.57 14.66
CA LEU A 54 7.19 11.03 16.03
C LEU A 54 8.06 10.26 17.05
N ASN A 55 8.14 8.94 16.91
CA ASN A 55 8.96 8.11 17.80
C ASN A 55 10.45 8.40 17.64
N PHE A 56 10.93 8.56 16.41
CA PHE A 56 12.30 8.95 16.13
C PHE A 56 12.63 10.34 16.69
N TYR A 57 11.72 11.30 16.55
CA TYR A 57 11.90 12.64 17.14
C TYR A 57 12.05 12.58 18.67
N LYS A 58 11.30 11.72 19.36
CA LYS A 58 11.46 11.52 20.81
C LYS A 58 12.86 10.98 21.15
N LEU A 59 13.35 9.96 20.42
CA LEU A 59 14.71 9.43 20.61
C LEU A 59 15.79 10.50 20.37
N VAL A 60 15.63 11.36 19.37
CA VAL A 60 16.54 12.49 19.13
C VAL A 60 16.52 13.46 20.31
N LYS A 61 15.33 13.79 20.81
CA LYS A 61 15.14 14.73 21.92
C LYS A 61 15.75 14.21 23.22
N ASP A 62 15.65 12.91 23.47
CA ASP A 62 16.15 12.26 24.67
C ASP A 62 17.68 12.00 24.64
N GLN A 63 18.39 12.57 23.64
CA GLN A 63 19.84 12.41 23.43
C GLN A 63 20.31 10.96 23.46
N THR A 64 19.51 10.06 22.86
CA THR A 64 19.83 8.64 22.77
C THR A 64 21.10 8.40 21.94
N SER A 65 21.79 7.28 22.16
CA SER A 65 23.02 6.95 21.44
C SER A 65 22.80 6.88 19.92
N ILE A 66 23.82 7.28 19.14
CA ILE A 66 23.77 7.24 17.68
C ILE A 66 23.49 5.81 17.17
N ASP A 67 23.98 4.79 17.87
CA ASP A 67 23.77 3.39 17.48
C ASP A 67 22.31 2.95 17.68
N GLU A 68 21.65 3.40 18.74
CA GLU A 68 20.20 3.18 18.92
C GLU A 68 19.38 3.88 17.84
N MET A 69 19.75 5.10 17.46
CA MET A 69 19.08 5.84 16.38
C MET A 69 19.23 5.12 15.03
N LYS A 70 20.43 4.60 14.72
CA LYS A 70 20.67 3.78 13.52
C LYS A 70 19.84 2.51 13.54
N ASN A 71 19.83 1.78 14.66
CA ASN A 71 19.05 0.55 14.80
C ASN A 71 17.56 0.80 14.63
N CYS A 72 17.03 1.91 15.16
CA CYS A 72 15.65 2.32 14.96
C CYS A 72 15.31 2.52 13.47
N ILE A 73 16.16 3.26 12.73
CA ILE A 73 15.98 3.48 11.29
C ILE A 73 16.01 2.16 10.51
N TYR A 74 16.99 1.29 10.76
CA TYR A 74 17.09 -0.01 10.08
C TYR A 74 15.90 -0.91 10.38
N ALA A 75 15.45 -0.96 11.63
CA ALA A 75 14.27 -1.73 12.03
C ALA A 75 13.02 -1.22 11.30
N PHE A 76 12.87 0.10 11.18
CA PHE A 76 11.73 0.69 10.49
C PHE A 76 11.72 0.43 8.99
N ILE A 77 12.86 0.55 8.30
CA ILE A 77 12.95 0.25 6.86
C ILE A 77 12.50 -1.19 6.60
N LYS A 78 13.03 -2.14 7.37
CA LYS A 78 12.65 -3.56 7.26
C LYS A 78 11.16 -3.79 7.53
N TYR A 79 10.62 -3.15 8.57
CA TYR A 79 9.20 -3.22 8.90
C TYR A 79 8.33 -2.64 7.77
N TYR A 80 8.73 -1.50 7.20
CA TYR A 80 7.99 -0.81 6.16
C TYR A 80 7.91 -1.61 4.86
N ASP A 81 9.00 -2.28 4.47
CA ASP A 81 9.03 -3.16 3.30
C ASP A 81 8.06 -4.34 3.46
N THR A 82 8.04 -4.99 4.63
CA THR A 82 7.09 -6.06 4.93
C THR A 82 5.65 -5.55 4.92
N LEU A 83 5.37 -4.44 5.61
CA LEU A 83 4.04 -3.84 5.69
C LEU A 83 3.46 -3.52 4.30
N LYS A 84 4.30 -2.99 3.41
CA LYS A 84 3.89 -2.68 2.03
C LYS A 84 3.45 -3.92 1.26
N ILE A 85 4.16 -5.03 1.43
CA ILE A 85 3.83 -6.31 0.77
C ILE A 85 2.53 -6.88 1.32
N ASP A 86 2.38 -6.88 2.65
CA ASP A 86 1.20 -7.44 3.32
C ASP A 86 -0.07 -6.68 2.94
N LEU A 87 -0.06 -5.34 3.02
CA LEU A 87 -1.18 -4.48 2.63
C LEU A 87 -1.57 -4.68 1.17
N PHE A 88 -0.58 -4.82 0.28
CA PHE A 88 -0.85 -5.08 -1.13
C PHE A 88 -1.55 -6.43 -1.34
N ASN A 89 -1.07 -7.49 -0.67
CA ASN A 89 -1.63 -8.82 -0.80
C ASN A 89 -3.05 -8.92 -0.22
N GLU A 90 -3.30 -8.27 0.92
CA GLU A 90 -4.62 -8.20 1.54
C GLU A 90 -5.64 -7.53 0.62
N HIS A 91 -5.34 -6.30 0.16
CA HIS A 91 -6.23 -5.56 -0.73
C HIS A 91 -6.41 -6.25 -2.10
N LYS A 92 -5.37 -6.91 -2.63
CA LYS A 92 -5.47 -7.73 -3.84
C LYS A 92 -6.43 -8.89 -3.67
N THR A 93 -6.41 -9.54 -2.50
CA THR A 93 -7.31 -10.67 -2.18
C THR A 93 -8.75 -10.19 -2.07
N ILE A 94 -9.01 -9.16 -1.26
CA ILE A 94 -10.33 -8.52 -1.11
C ILE A 94 -10.88 -8.10 -2.47
N PHE A 95 -10.04 -7.46 -3.27
CA PHE A 95 -10.43 -7.00 -4.60
C PHE A 95 -10.79 -8.18 -5.52
N THR A 96 -10.00 -9.26 -5.51
CA THR A 96 -10.25 -10.45 -6.32
C THR A 96 -11.56 -11.14 -5.93
N GLU A 97 -11.84 -11.24 -4.62
CA GLU A 97 -13.11 -11.77 -4.11
C GLU A 97 -14.30 -10.91 -4.54
N LYS A 98 -14.20 -9.58 -4.39
CA LYS A 98 -15.24 -8.65 -4.87
C LYS A 98 -15.52 -8.82 -6.35
N MET A 99 -14.48 -8.97 -7.18
CA MET A 99 -14.65 -9.18 -8.62
C MET A 99 -15.24 -10.55 -8.96
N LYS A 100 -14.97 -11.60 -8.17
CA LYS A 100 -15.65 -12.89 -8.34
C LYS A 100 -17.15 -12.78 -8.04
N ASN A 101 -17.52 -12.07 -6.98
CA ASN A 101 -18.91 -11.87 -6.58
C ASN A 101 -19.66 -10.90 -7.50
N THR A 102 -18.95 -10.03 -8.21
CA THR A 102 -19.48 -9.08 -9.21
C THR A 102 -19.44 -9.66 -10.63
N GLN A 103 -19.15 -10.96 -10.82
CA GLN A 103 -19.32 -11.57 -12.14
C GLN A 103 -20.76 -11.33 -12.58
N CYS A 104 -20.90 -10.60 -13.69
CA CYS A 104 -22.19 -10.33 -14.31
C CYS A 104 -22.77 -11.70 -14.64
N PHE A 105 -23.94 -12.03 -14.09
CA PHE A 105 -24.77 -13.02 -14.73
C PHE A 105 -25.08 -12.44 -16.11
N ASP A 106 -24.44 -12.99 -17.14
CA ASP A 106 -24.82 -12.71 -18.52
C ASP A 106 -26.29 -13.16 -18.66
N ILE A 107 -27.22 -12.19 -18.65
CA ILE A 107 -28.62 -12.38 -19.08
C ILE A 107 -28.67 -12.03 -20.56
#